data_AF-B6RB97-F1
#
_entry.id   AF-B6RB97-F1
#
_cell.length_a   1.000
_cell.length_b   1.000
_cell.length_c   1.000
_cell.angle_alpha   90.00
_cell.angle_beta   90.00
_cell.angle_gamma   90.00
#
_symmetry.space_group_name_H-M   'P 1'
#
loop_
_entity.id
_entity.type
_entity.pdbx_description
1 polymer ?
#
loop_
_entity_poly.entity_id
_entity_poly.type
_entity_poly.pdbx_seq_one_letter_code
_entity_poly.pdbx_strand_id
1 'polypeptide(L)'
;MPKGLVKAKKYDWRDSNMALFGSDTEKQVKKESAESEPAWQGAGQEPGLKIWRIEQFEVKDWDQKNYGSFYNGDSYIILNTYKEEETEELKFDVHFWIGKNSTQDEYGTVAYKTVELDTFLDDAPVQHREVQGHESSLFKSYFPAGIMTMEGGAESGFNHVEPETYEPRLLHFNGERKKTFLSGRRPSARNLSGLVMCTSLTLA
;
A
#
# COMPACT_ATOMS: atom_id res chain seq x y z
N MET A 1 19.30 -42.72 -42.79
CA MET A 1 19.32 -42.85 -41.31
C MET A 1 18.26 -41.92 -40.74
N PRO A 2 17.08 -42.39 -40.31
CA PRO A 2 16.12 -41.50 -39.65
C PRO A 2 16.59 -41.23 -38.22
N LYS A 3 16.64 -39.95 -37.85
CA LYS A 3 17.03 -39.47 -36.51
C LYS A 3 16.07 -40.07 -35.47
N GLY A 4 16.64 -40.66 -34.43
CA GLY A 4 15.94 -41.46 -33.43
C GLY A 4 14.84 -40.72 -32.68
N LEU A 5 13.87 -41.49 -32.17
CA LEU A 5 12.84 -41.02 -31.25
C LEU A 5 13.50 -40.29 -30.07
N VAL A 6 13.31 -38.97 -30.00
CA VAL A 6 13.63 -38.19 -28.81
C VAL A 6 12.60 -38.57 -27.74
N LYS A 7 13.02 -39.27 -26.69
CA LYS A 7 12.15 -39.56 -25.55
C LYS A 7 11.66 -38.24 -24.94
N ALA A 8 10.37 -38.16 -24.64
CA ALA A 8 9.79 -37.00 -23.99
C ALA A 8 10.55 -36.68 -22.69
N LYS A 9 10.89 -35.40 -22.49
CA LYS A 9 11.58 -34.95 -21.29
C LYS A 9 10.64 -35.18 -20.10
N LYS A 10 11.05 -36.01 -19.16
CA LYS A 10 10.27 -36.30 -17.95
C LYS A 10 10.51 -35.13 -16.99
N TYR A 11 9.51 -34.28 -16.81
CA TYR A 11 9.58 -33.16 -15.87
C TYR A 11 9.29 -33.68 -14.46
N ASP A 12 10.23 -33.50 -13.53
CA ASP A 12 9.92 -33.61 -12.10
C ASP A 12 9.46 -32.24 -11.63
N TRP A 13 8.36 -32.18 -10.87
CA TRP A 13 7.88 -30.93 -10.29
C TRP A 13 8.89 -30.38 -9.27
N ARG A 14 9.77 -31.23 -8.72
CA ARG A 14 10.90 -30.82 -7.87
C ARG A 14 11.99 -30.05 -8.61
N ASP A 15 11.97 -30.07 -9.95
CA ASP A 15 12.85 -29.24 -10.79
C ASP A 15 12.19 -27.88 -11.12
N SER A 16 11.02 -27.59 -10.56
CA SER A 16 10.33 -26.30 -10.72
C SER A 16 10.66 -25.33 -9.58
N ASN A 17 10.34 -24.04 -9.78
CA ASN A 17 10.45 -23.00 -8.75
C ASN A 17 9.51 -23.23 -7.53
N MET A 18 8.81 -24.37 -7.45
CA MET A 18 7.91 -24.73 -6.36
C MET A 18 8.46 -25.86 -5.47
N ALA A 19 9.69 -26.33 -5.70
CA ALA A 19 10.24 -27.51 -5.03
C ALA A 19 10.34 -27.39 -3.50
N LEU A 20 10.37 -26.17 -2.97
CA LEU A 20 10.53 -25.87 -1.55
C LEU A 20 9.23 -25.38 -0.89
N PHE A 21 8.10 -25.47 -1.60
CA PHE A 21 6.81 -25.00 -1.09
C PHE A 21 6.39 -25.79 0.15
N GLY A 22 6.21 -25.08 1.27
CA GLY A 22 5.90 -25.70 2.58
C GLY A 22 7.10 -26.27 3.34
N SER A 23 8.34 -26.06 2.87
CA SER A 23 9.55 -26.39 3.63
C SER A 23 9.76 -25.44 4.82
N ASP A 24 10.52 -25.89 5.83
CA ASP A 24 10.88 -25.05 6.99
C ASP A 24 11.67 -23.79 6.58
N THR A 25 12.45 -23.89 5.50
CA THR A 25 13.20 -22.75 4.95
C THR A 25 12.27 -21.68 4.38
N GLU A 26 11.18 -22.07 3.70
CA GLU A 26 10.20 -21.10 3.20
C GLU A 26 9.48 -20.39 4.36
N LYS A 27 9.10 -21.15 5.38
CA LYS A 27 8.46 -20.59 6.59
C LYS A 27 9.39 -19.58 7.27
N GLN A 28 10.67 -19.92 7.41
CA GLN A 28 11.64 -19.02 8.01
C GLN A 28 11.80 -17.73 7.20
N VAL A 29 11.94 -17.81 5.87
CA VAL A 29 12.06 -16.62 5.01
C VAL A 29 10.82 -15.74 5.08
N LYS A 30 9.62 -16.35 5.11
CA LYS A 30 8.36 -15.61 5.27
C LYS A 30 8.29 -14.91 6.63
N LYS A 31 8.69 -15.60 7.70
CA LYS A 31 8.73 -15.03 9.04
C LYS A 31 9.74 -13.89 9.15
N GLU A 32 10.95 -14.06 8.61
CA GLU A 32 11.98 -13.00 8.57
C GLU A 32 11.48 -11.78 7.77
N SER A 33 10.79 -11.99 6.66
CA SER A 33 10.17 -10.90 5.89
C SER A 33 9.09 -10.18 6.69
N ALA A 34 8.25 -10.92 7.42
CA ALA A 34 7.21 -10.33 8.25
C ALA A 34 7.79 -9.56 9.44
N GLU A 35 8.83 -10.07 10.11
CA GLU A 35 9.54 -9.37 11.19
C GLU A 35 10.20 -8.05 10.73
N SER A 36 10.51 -7.93 9.45
CA SER A 36 11.10 -6.72 8.87
C SER A 36 10.09 -5.59 8.64
N GLU A 37 8.78 -5.89 8.62
CA GLU A 37 7.74 -4.89 8.38
C GLU A 37 7.54 -4.02 9.62
N PRO A 38 7.74 -2.68 9.53
CA PRO A 38 7.62 -1.79 10.67
C PRO A 38 6.24 -1.80 11.33
N ALA A 39 5.16 -2.01 10.57
CA ALA A 39 3.79 -2.03 11.10
C ALA A 39 3.53 -3.16 12.10
N TRP A 40 4.28 -4.27 12.03
CA TRP A 40 4.10 -5.42 12.92
C TRP A 40 4.89 -5.32 14.23
N GLN A 41 5.74 -4.31 14.38
CA GLN A 41 6.51 -4.12 15.59
C GLN A 41 5.59 -3.89 16.80
N GLY A 42 5.63 -4.84 17.75
CA GLY A 42 4.76 -4.81 18.93
C GLY A 42 3.30 -5.22 18.67
N ALA A 43 2.96 -5.73 17.48
CA ALA A 43 1.67 -6.37 17.25
C ALA A 43 1.53 -7.63 18.12
N GLY A 44 0.37 -7.84 18.75
CA GLY A 44 0.10 -9.04 19.55
C GLY A 44 0.81 -9.13 20.91
N GLN A 45 1.54 -8.11 21.38
CA GLN A 45 2.22 -8.16 22.68
C GLN A 45 1.29 -7.87 23.87
N GLU A 46 0.33 -6.96 23.68
CA GLU A 46 -0.60 -6.52 24.73
C GLU A 46 -2.04 -6.73 24.28
N PRO A 47 -2.95 -7.09 25.20
CA PRO A 47 -4.39 -7.16 24.89
C PRO A 47 -4.91 -5.81 24.44
N GLY A 48 -5.65 -5.80 23.33
CA GLY A 48 -6.20 -4.59 22.74
C GLY A 48 -6.49 -4.73 21.27
N LEU A 49 -7.04 -3.65 20.71
CA LEU A 49 -7.38 -3.52 19.31
C LEU A 49 -6.30 -2.68 18.60
N LYS A 50 -5.73 -3.20 17.52
CA LYS A 50 -4.86 -2.44 16.61
C LYS A 50 -5.49 -2.39 15.23
N ILE A 51 -5.49 -1.23 14.62
CA ILE A 51 -6.06 -1.01 13.29
C ILE A 51 -5.00 -0.36 12.41
N TRP A 52 -4.86 -0.89 11.20
CA TRP A 52 -4.02 -0.34 10.16
C TRP A 52 -4.84 -0.08 8.90
N ARG A 53 -4.50 0.99 8.20
CA ARG A 53 -5.04 1.35 6.88
C ARG A 53 -4.01 1.00 5.81
N ILE A 54 -4.49 0.46 4.70
CA ILE A 54 -3.66 0.28 3.51
C ILE A 54 -3.64 1.59 2.73
N GLU A 55 -2.45 2.11 2.44
CA GLU A 55 -2.25 3.27 1.58
C GLU A 55 -1.12 2.95 0.59
N GLN A 56 -1.41 2.91 -0.72
CA GLN A 56 -0.40 2.73 -1.77
C GLN A 56 0.55 1.53 -1.54
N PHE A 57 0.00 0.35 -1.23
CA PHE A 57 0.73 -0.89 -0.89
C PHE A 57 1.45 -0.90 0.48
N GLU A 58 1.36 0.18 1.26
CA GLU A 58 1.95 0.28 2.59
C GLU A 58 0.90 0.08 3.69
N VAL A 59 1.33 -0.50 4.82
CA VAL A 59 0.50 -0.66 6.03
C VAL A 59 0.80 0.52 6.95
N LYS A 60 -0.20 1.36 7.24
CA LYS A 60 -0.05 2.53 8.10
C LYS A 60 -0.96 2.44 9.32
N ASP A 61 -0.46 2.86 10.47
CA ASP A 61 -1.27 2.92 11.70
C ASP A 61 -2.47 3.84 11.52
N TRP A 62 -3.63 3.35 11.94
CA TRP A 62 -4.84 4.16 12.00
C TRP A 62 -4.92 4.87 13.35
N ASP A 63 -5.25 6.16 13.35
CA ASP A 63 -5.35 6.93 14.60
C ASP A 63 -6.41 6.31 15.53
N GLN A 64 -6.04 6.06 16.78
CA GLN A 64 -6.92 5.50 17.82
C GLN A 64 -8.20 6.33 18.00
N LYS A 65 -8.15 7.64 17.74
CA LYS A 65 -9.34 8.51 17.78
C LYS A 65 -10.37 8.17 16.71
N ASN A 66 -9.93 7.60 15.61
CA ASN A 66 -10.75 7.25 14.45
C ASN A 66 -11.16 5.77 14.45
N TYR A 67 -10.91 5.04 15.54
CA TYR A 67 -11.33 3.64 15.65
C TYR A 67 -12.85 3.54 15.53
N GLY A 68 -13.31 2.68 14.63
CA GLY A 68 -14.72 2.55 14.27
C GLY A 68 -15.15 3.45 13.11
N SER A 69 -14.29 4.37 12.64
CA SER A 69 -14.52 5.14 11.43
C SER A 69 -13.64 4.63 10.29
N PHE A 70 -14.26 4.17 9.20
CA PHE A 70 -13.56 3.59 8.04
C PHE A 70 -13.98 4.29 6.76
N TYR A 71 -13.03 4.50 5.85
CA TYR A 71 -13.32 4.99 4.50
C TYR A 71 -13.81 3.87 3.60
N ASN A 72 -14.89 4.10 2.85
CA ASN A 72 -15.42 3.11 1.92
C ASN A 72 -14.51 2.83 0.73
N GLY A 73 -13.59 3.74 0.42
CA GLY A 73 -12.63 3.63 -0.65
C GLY A 73 -11.36 2.88 -0.28
N ASP A 74 -11.24 2.36 0.94
CA ASP A 74 -10.00 1.77 1.45
C ASP A 74 -10.20 0.36 2.00
N SER A 75 -9.08 -0.31 2.27
CA SER A 75 -9.01 -1.56 3.00
C SER A 75 -8.21 -1.40 4.31
N TYR A 76 -8.62 -2.14 5.34
CA TYR A 76 -8.05 -2.04 6.68
C TYR A 76 -7.72 -3.42 7.25
N ILE A 77 -6.70 -3.49 8.10
CA ILE A 77 -6.33 -4.67 8.90
C ILE A 77 -6.63 -4.34 10.36
N ILE A 78 -7.32 -5.23 11.05
CA ILE A 78 -7.71 -5.09 12.44
C ILE A 78 -7.23 -6.33 13.19
N LEU A 79 -6.36 -6.13 14.17
CA LEU A 79 -5.91 -7.19 15.08
C LEU A 79 -6.56 -6.98 16.44
N ASN A 80 -7.36 -7.95 16.87
CA ASN A 80 -7.87 -8.03 18.23
C ASN A 80 -7.03 -9.05 19.02
N THR A 81 -6.33 -8.57 20.04
CA THR A 81 -5.56 -9.41 20.97
C THR A 81 -6.30 -9.50 22.29
N TYR A 82 -6.59 -10.72 22.76
CA TYR A 82 -7.32 -10.95 24.00
C TYR A 82 -6.69 -12.11 24.78
N LYS A 83 -6.95 -12.14 26.08
CA LYS A 83 -6.52 -13.23 26.96
C LYS A 83 -7.72 -14.10 27.27
N GLU A 84 -7.55 -15.40 27.16
CA GLU A 84 -8.53 -16.35 27.65
C GLU A 84 -8.35 -16.56 29.16
N GLU A 85 -9.46 -16.54 29.91
CA GLU A 85 -9.44 -16.61 31.39
C GLU A 85 -8.85 -17.94 31.90
N GLU A 86 -8.91 -19.00 31.10
CA GLU A 86 -8.53 -20.36 31.51
C GLU A 86 -7.04 -20.68 31.30
N THR A 87 -6.39 -20.06 30.31
CA THR A 87 -5.05 -20.46 29.85
C THR A 87 -3.99 -19.37 30.01
N GLU A 88 -4.36 -18.13 30.36
CA GLU A 88 -3.48 -16.94 30.33
C GLU A 88 -2.75 -16.72 28.97
N GLU A 89 -3.05 -17.53 27.97
CA GLU A 89 -2.50 -17.47 26.62
C GLU A 89 -3.17 -16.31 25.85
N LEU A 90 -2.35 -15.61 25.07
CA LEU A 90 -2.83 -14.57 24.17
C LEU A 90 -3.43 -15.24 22.94
N LYS A 91 -4.70 -14.94 22.67
CA LYS A 91 -5.39 -15.30 21.44
C LYS A 91 -5.55 -14.07 20.56
N PHE A 92 -5.61 -14.34 19.26
CA PHE A 92 -5.61 -13.30 18.24
C PHE A 92 -6.74 -13.57 17.24
N ASP A 93 -7.52 -12.53 16.95
CA ASP A 93 -8.42 -12.50 15.80
C ASP A 93 -7.93 -11.40 14.85
N VAL A 94 -7.66 -11.76 13.61
CA VAL A 94 -7.27 -10.80 12.55
C VAL A 94 -8.42 -10.66 11.58
N HIS A 95 -8.92 -9.44 11.45
CA HIS A 95 -9.97 -9.08 10.51
C HIS A 95 -9.38 -8.20 9.43
N PHE A 96 -9.66 -8.51 8.17
CA PHE A 96 -9.41 -7.57 7.08
C PHE A 96 -10.73 -7.05 6.55
N TRP A 97 -10.91 -5.74 6.67
CA TRP A 97 -12.11 -5.04 6.25
C TRP A 97 -11.92 -4.43 4.86
N ILE A 98 -12.88 -4.66 3.98
CA ILE A 98 -12.84 -4.21 2.58
C ILE A 98 -13.98 -3.22 2.36
N GLY A 99 -13.60 -1.99 2.02
CA GLY A 99 -14.53 -0.95 1.61
C GLY A 99 -15.20 -1.29 0.29
N LYS A 100 -16.46 -0.87 0.14
CA LYS A 100 -17.26 -1.10 -1.07
C LYS A 100 -16.63 -0.49 -2.34
N ASN A 101 -15.90 0.59 -2.17
CA ASN A 101 -15.25 1.36 -3.23
C ASN A 101 -13.73 1.15 -3.24
N SER A 102 -13.20 0.22 -2.43
CA SER A 102 -11.77 -0.07 -2.37
C SER A 102 -11.25 -0.65 -3.68
N THR A 103 -10.03 -0.27 -4.05
CA THR A 103 -9.42 -0.67 -5.31
C THR A 103 -8.82 -2.07 -5.24
N GLN A 104 -8.56 -2.67 -6.40
CA GLN A 104 -8.07 -4.05 -6.46
C GLN A 104 -6.69 -4.23 -5.81
N ASP A 105 -5.82 -3.23 -5.92
CA ASP A 105 -4.52 -3.20 -5.24
C ASP A 105 -4.68 -3.24 -3.74
N GLU A 106 -5.59 -2.43 -3.18
CA GLU A 106 -5.77 -2.35 -1.74
C GLU A 106 -6.33 -3.64 -1.17
N TYR A 107 -7.36 -4.22 -1.79
CA TYR A 107 -7.86 -5.53 -1.40
C TYR A 107 -6.81 -6.63 -1.56
N GLY A 108 -6.01 -6.61 -2.64
CA GLY A 108 -4.92 -7.57 -2.83
C GLY A 108 -3.84 -7.43 -1.75
N THR A 109 -3.48 -6.19 -1.42
CA THR A 109 -2.50 -5.85 -0.40
C THR A 109 -2.98 -6.26 0.98
N VAL A 110 -4.24 -5.95 1.34
CA VAL A 110 -4.78 -6.29 2.65
C VAL A 110 -4.80 -7.79 2.88
N ALA A 111 -5.18 -8.57 1.87
CA ALA A 111 -5.19 -10.03 1.95
C ALA A 111 -3.77 -10.59 2.10
N TYR A 112 -2.82 -10.10 1.30
CA TYR A 112 -1.41 -10.52 1.39
C TYR A 112 -0.80 -10.17 2.76
N LYS A 113 -0.98 -8.93 3.20
CA LYS A 113 -0.45 -8.42 4.48
C LYS A 113 -1.10 -9.07 5.70
N THR A 114 -2.36 -9.49 5.59
CA THR A 114 -3.02 -10.29 6.64
C THR A 114 -2.34 -11.65 6.81
N VAL A 115 -1.97 -12.32 5.72
CA VAL A 115 -1.24 -13.60 5.77
C VAL A 115 0.19 -13.40 6.29
N GLU A 116 0.82 -12.29 5.95
CA GLU A 116 2.13 -11.91 6.51
C GLU A 116 2.06 -11.72 8.04
N LEU A 117 1.03 -11.03 8.55
CA LEU A 117 0.78 -10.87 9.97
C LEU A 117 0.44 -12.19 10.68
N ASP A 118 -0.31 -13.07 10.02
CA ASP A 118 -0.61 -14.41 10.53
C ASP A 118 0.66 -15.24 10.73
N THR A 119 1.56 -15.19 9.74
CA THR A 119 2.88 -15.84 9.81
C THR A 119 3.76 -15.22 10.91
N PHE A 120 3.69 -13.90 11.09
CA PHE A 120 4.40 -13.18 12.17
C PHE A 120 3.95 -13.64 13.56
N LEU A 121 2.66 -13.94 13.72
CA LEU A 121 2.05 -14.44 14.96
C LEU A 121 2.02 -15.99 15.03
N ASP A 122 2.93 -16.65 14.31
CA ASP A 122 3.13 -18.11 14.33
C ASP A 122 1.87 -18.92 13.96
N ASP A 123 1.08 -18.44 13.00
CA ASP A 123 -0.17 -19.06 12.52
C ASP A 123 -1.21 -19.27 13.65
N ALA A 124 -1.08 -18.54 14.76
CA ALA A 124 -2.01 -18.57 15.89
C ALA A 124 -3.34 -17.79 15.66
N PRO A 125 -3.37 -16.68 14.90
CA PRO A 125 -4.59 -15.92 14.71
C PRO A 125 -5.69 -16.62 13.88
N VAL A 126 -6.94 -16.28 14.18
CA VAL A 126 -8.07 -16.61 13.31
C VAL A 126 -8.30 -15.48 12.32
N GLN A 127 -8.27 -15.78 11.02
CA GLN A 127 -8.49 -14.79 9.96
C GLN A 127 -9.97 -14.65 9.60
N HIS A 128 -10.46 -13.41 9.59
CA HIS A 128 -11.84 -13.05 9.28
C HIS A 128 -11.90 -12.06 8.11
N ARG A 129 -12.70 -12.38 7.09
CA ARG A 129 -12.95 -11.49 5.96
C ARG A 129 -14.18 -10.64 6.22
N GLU A 130 -13.99 -9.33 6.39
CA GLU A 130 -15.05 -8.38 6.63
C GLU A 130 -15.30 -7.53 5.38
N VAL A 131 -16.57 -7.43 4.96
CA VAL A 131 -16.97 -6.59 3.82
C VAL A 131 -17.94 -5.54 4.31
N GLN A 132 -17.77 -4.31 3.84
CA GLN A 132 -18.66 -3.21 4.17
C GLN A 132 -20.15 -3.59 4.05
N GLY A 133 -20.90 -3.43 5.14
CA GLY A 133 -22.34 -3.73 5.24
C GLY A 133 -22.69 -5.20 5.51
N HIS A 134 -21.70 -6.10 5.48
CA HIS A 134 -21.85 -7.53 5.74
C HIS A 134 -20.86 -8.02 6.81
N GLU A 135 -20.47 -7.14 7.74
CA GLU A 135 -19.49 -7.49 8.76
C GLU A 135 -20.08 -8.45 9.81
N SER A 136 -19.21 -9.32 10.32
CA SER A 136 -19.50 -10.31 11.34
C SER A 136 -19.98 -9.67 12.64
N SER A 137 -20.72 -10.43 13.44
CA SER A 137 -21.14 -9.98 14.77
C SER A 137 -19.95 -9.77 15.71
N LEU A 138 -18.88 -10.56 15.54
CA LEU A 138 -17.64 -10.43 16.29
C LEU A 138 -16.96 -9.09 15.98
N PHE A 139 -16.79 -8.75 14.71
CA PHE A 139 -16.20 -7.47 14.31
C PHE A 139 -17.00 -6.27 14.84
N LYS A 140 -18.33 -6.35 14.75
CA LYS A 140 -19.21 -5.30 15.28
C LYS A 140 -19.11 -5.14 16.80
N SER A 141 -18.79 -6.21 17.53
CA SER A 141 -18.65 -6.17 19.00
C SER A 141 -17.47 -5.32 19.48
N TYR A 142 -16.44 -5.14 18.64
CA TYR A 142 -15.29 -4.30 18.97
C TYR A 142 -15.61 -2.81 18.99
N PHE A 143 -16.67 -2.38 18.31
CA PHE A 143 -17.05 -0.98 18.16
C PHE A 143 -18.42 -0.73 18.81
N PRO A 144 -18.49 -0.53 20.14
CA PRO A 144 -19.77 -0.37 20.84
C PRO A 144 -20.55 0.89 20.43
N ALA A 145 -19.85 1.92 19.93
CA ALA A 145 -20.45 3.12 19.35
C ALA A 145 -21.01 2.91 17.92
N GLY A 146 -20.81 1.72 17.35
CA GLY A 146 -21.11 1.40 15.97
C GLY A 146 -19.94 1.70 15.02
N ILE A 147 -20.10 1.25 13.78
CA ILE A 147 -19.14 1.48 12.70
C ILE A 147 -19.67 2.63 11.84
N MET A 148 -18.84 3.67 11.67
CA MET A 148 -19.11 4.80 10.79
C MET A 148 -18.34 4.63 9.49
N THR A 149 -19.05 4.64 8.36
CA THR A 149 -18.42 4.65 7.05
C THR A 149 -18.36 6.07 6.50
N MET A 150 -17.17 6.51 6.13
CA MET A 150 -16.91 7.80 5.49
C MET A 150 -16.73 7.59 3.98
N GLU A 151 -17.17 8.57 3.18
CA GLU A 151 -16.89 8.57 1.75
C GLU A 151 -15.46 9.08 1.47
N GLY A 152 -14.81 8.49 0.47
CA GLY A 152 -13.44 8.82 0.07
C GLY A 152 -12.49 7.68 0.37
N GLY A 153 -11.19 7.96 0.28
CA GLY A 153 -10.14 6.95 0.46
C GLY A 153 -8.77 7.48 0.09
N ALA A 154 -7.77 6.62 0.20
CA ALA A 154 -6.43 6.82 -0.31
C ALA A 154 -6.46 6.71 -1.85
N GLU A 155 -5.45 7.27 -2.49
CA GLU A 155 -5.27 7.05 -3.93
C GLU A 155 -4.75 5.63 -4.16
N SER A 156 -5.31 4.95 -5.16
CA SER A 156 -4.83 3.63 -5.59
C SER A 156 -3.33 3.68 -5.90
N GLY A 157 -2.59 2.70 -5.38
CA GLY A 157 -1.16 2.51 -5.65
C GLY A 157 -0.87 2.09 -7.09
N PHE A 158 -1.87 1.71 -7.88
CA PHE A 158 -1.70 1.45 -9.31
C PHE A 158 -1.57 2.71 -10.16
N ASN A 159 -1.98 3.88 -9.65
CA ASN A 159 -1.81 5.13 -10.36
C ASN A 159 -0.40 5.68 -10.10
N HIS A 160 0.44 5.65 -11.13
CA HIS A 160 1.74 6.31 -11.10
C HIS A 160 1.52 7.83 -11.02
N VAL A 161 1.99 8.48 -9.97
CA VAL A 161 2.08 9.95 -9.93
C VAL A 161 3.10 10.35 -10.97
N GLU A 162 2.64 10.75 -12.16
CA GLU A 162 3.53 11.42 -13.11
C GLU A 162 4.13 12.65 -12.40
N PRO A 163 5.46 12.84 -12.43
CA PRO A 163 6.04 14.07 -11.90
C PRO A 163 5.35 15.25 -12.57
N GLU A 164 4.90 16.25 -11.78
CA GLU A 164 4.14 17.41 -12.25
C GLU A 164 4.64 17.81 -13.64
N THR A 165 3.80 17.62 -14.66
CA THR A 165 4.16 17.98 -16.03
C THR A 165 4.33 19.51 -16.04
N TYR A 166 5.57 19.96 -15.89
CA TYR A 166 5.90 21.37 -15.98
C TYR A 166 5.61 21.80 -17.42
N GLU A 167 4.45 22.41 -17.66
CA GLU A 167 4.20 23.06 -18.93
C GLU A 167 5.19 24.23 -19.06
N PRO A 168 6.19 24.17 -19.97
CA PRO A 168 7.16 25.24 -20.11
C PRO A 168 6.43 26.51 -20.53
N ARG A 169 6.49 27.55 -19.69
CA ARG A 169 5.92 28.87 -19.99
C ARG A 169 7.04 29.85 -20.27
N LEU A 170 6.95 30.55 -21.41
CA LEU A 170 7.87 31.63 -21.76
C LEU A 170 7.36 32.91 -21.08
N LEU A 171 8.10 33.40 -20.11
CA LEU A 171 7.81 34.68 -19.45
C LEU A 171 8.55 35.80 -20.19
N HIS A 172 7.80 36.75 -20.74
CA HIS A 172 8.36 37.95 -21.35
C HIS A 172 8.36 39.08 -20.31
N PHE A 173 9.55 39.53 -19.92
CA PHE A 173 9.74 40.71 -19.08
C PHE A 173 9.99 41.90 -19.99
N ASN A 174 9.08 42.89 -19.96
CA ASN A 174 9.31 44.18 -20.60
C ASN A 174 9.31 45.25 -19.51
N GLY A 175 10.35 46.09 -19.51
CA GLY A 175 10.59 47.06 -18.45
C GLY A 175 10.94 48.44 -18.98
N GLU A 176 10.17 49.44 -18.56
CA GLU A 176 10.62 50.83 -18.52
C GLU A 176 10.80 51.23 -17.05
N ARG A 177 11.72 52.19 -16.79
CA ARG A 177 12.36 52.50 -15.48
C ARG A 177 11.45 52.67 -14.24
N LYS A 178 10.12 52.59 -14.35
CA LYS A 178 9.18 52.57 -13.20
C LYS A 178 8.03 51.55 -13.27
N LYS A 179 7.91 50.71 -14.31
CA LYS A 179 6.87 49.65 -14.37
C LYS A 179 7.38 48.41 -15.14
N THR A 180 7.38 47.27 -14.47
CA THR A 180 7.65 45.95 -15.06
C THR A 180 6.34 45.28 -15.42
N PHE A 181 6.19 44.86 -16.67
CA PHE A 181 5.03 44.10 -17.14
C PHE A 181 5.43 42.64 -17.40
N LEU A 182 4.70 41.72 -16.79
CA LEU A 182 4.88 40.27 -16.95
C LEU A 182 3.78 39.73 -17.88
N SER A 183 4.17 39.13 -19.00
CA SER A 183 3.24 38.42 -19.90
C SER A 183 3.72 36.99 -20.11
N GLY A 184 2.89 36.02 -19.71
CA GLY A 184 3.14 34.59 -19.95
C GLY A 184 2.66 34.20 -21.35
N ARG A 185 3.52 33.53 -22.13
CA ARG A 185 3.19 33.01 -23.46
C ARG A 185 3.58 31.55 -23.59
N ARG A 186 2.89 30.81 -24.48
CA ARG A 186 3.30 29.46 -24.86
C ARG A 186 4.57 29.52 -25.72
N PRO A 187 5.57 28.64 -25.49
CA PRO A 187 6.75 28.55 -26.34
C PRO A 187 6.37 28.19 -27.77
N SER A 188 6.79 29.00 -28.74
CA SER A 188 6.59 28.78 -30.18
C SER A 188 7.75 29.42 -30.93
N ALA A 189 8.20 28.82 -32.03
CA ALA A 189 9.30 29.32 -32.85
C ALA A 189 9.11 30.79 -33.31
N ARG A 190 7.86 31.26 -33.40
CA ARG A 190 7.52 32.66 -33.73
C ARG A 190 7.79 33.65 -32.59
N ASN A 191 7.90 33.18 -31.34
CA ASN A 191 8.07 34.01 -30.14
C ASN A 191 9.54 34.18 -29.71
N LEU A 192 10.49 33.53 -30.39
CA LEU A 192 11.92 33.52 -30.08
C LEU A 192 12.74 34.55 -30.88
N SER A 193 12.11 35.32 -31.77
CA SER A 193 12.78 36.23 -32.71
C SER A 193 13.26 37.57 -32.10
N GLY A 194 13.60 37.58 -30.80
CA GLY A 194 14.06 38.77 -30.08
C GLY A 194 15.30 38.52 -29.22
N LEU A 195 16.06 37.46 -29.50
CA LEU A 195 17.35 37.21 -28.84
C LEU A 195 18.39 38.21 -29.41
N VAL A 196 18.46 39.40 -28.83
CA VAL A 196 19.65 40.25 -28.99
C VAL A 196 20.79 39.50 -28.31
N MET A 197 21.74 39.00 -29.11
CA MET A 197 23.03 38.54 -28.62
C MET A 197 23.66 39.66 -27.79
N CYS A 198 23.75 39.49 -26.47
CA CYS A 198 24.68 40.27 -25.68
C CYS A 198 26.06 39.66 -25.89
N THR A 199 26.78 40.17 -26.89
CA THR A 199 28.17 39.87 -27.14
C THR A 199 29.04 40.38 -25.99
N SER A 200 29.86 39.47 -25.44
CA SER A 200 31.17 39.72 -24.84
C SER A 200 31.23 40.54 -23.55
N LEU A 201 31.47 39.86 -22.42
CA LEU A 201 32.31 40.43 -21.35
C LEU A 201 33.39 39.41 -21.00
N THR A 202 34.60 39.70 -21.50
CA THR A 202 35.83 38.97 -21.25
C THR A 202 36.24 39.12 -19.78
N LEU A 203 36.68 38.03 -19.18
CA LEU A 203 37.40 38.01 -17.90
C LEU A 203 38.65 38.92 -17.96
N ALA A 204 38.82 39.74 -16.93
CA ALA A 204 40.12 40.13 -16.37
C ALA A 204 39.96 40.27 -14.86
#